data_AF-A0A812XS07-F1
#
_entry.id   AF-A0A812XS07-F1
#
_cell.length_a   1.000
_cell.length_b   1.000
_cell.length_c   1.000
_cell.angle_alpha   90.00
_cell.angle_beta   90.00
_cell.angle_gamma   90.00
#
_symmetry.space_group_name_H-M   'P 1'
#
loop_
_entity.id
_entity.type
_entity.pdbx_description
1 polymer ?
#
loop_
_entity_poly.entity_id
_entity_poly.type
_entity_poly.pdbx_seq_one_letter_code
_entity_poly.pdbx_strand_id
1 'polypeptide(L)'
;GGLRASGGFTQEAESSVLFEHCSAQFGGGLFTQSYQQEPGSSAVFENCMAAMNGGGVCLQSGGFRQGPNSSAHFRSCAAVRGGGIFVPQDNSYQQESGSSAVFQHCTATQRGGGLFTEGSFSQEGPSTVVFEGCTADGDAGCAYARNV
;
A
#
# COMPACT_ATOMS: atom_id res chain seq x y z
N GLY A 1 5.37 6.83 -12.45
CA GLY A 1 4.41 5.93 -11.81
C GLY A 1 3.31 5.59 -12.77
N GLY A 2 2.48 4.60 -12.45
CA GLY A 2 1.30 4.24 -13.25
C GLY A 2 0.22 5.34 -13.24
N LEU A 3 -0.09 5.87 -12.06
CA LEU A 3 -0.99 7.01 -11.88
C LEU A 3 -0.44 8.01 -10.86
N ARG A 4 -0.52 9.30 -11.19
CA ARG A 4 -0.35 10.39 -10.23
C ARG A 4 -1.64 11.18 -10.12
N ALA A 5 -2.27 11.17 -8.95
CA ALA A 5 -3.42 12.02 -8.64
C ALA A 5 -2.96 13.25 -7.86
N SER A 6 -3.38 14.44 -8.29
CA SER A 6 -3.12 15.68 -7.54
C SER A 6 -3.98 15.80 -6.27
N GLY A 7 -5.08 15.05 -6.20
CA GLY A 7 -5.94 14.88 -5.04
C GLY A 7 -5.97 13.43 -4.56
N GLY A 8 -7.13 12.98 -4.07
CA GLY A 8 -7.37 11.57 -3.77
C GLY A 8 -7.62 10.72 -5.02
N PHE A 9 -7.36 9.43 -4.90
CA PHE A 9 -7.79 8.40 -5.85
C PHE A 9 -8.87 7.55 -5.18
N THR A 10 -10.07 7.52 -5.74
CA THR A 10 -11.20 6.73 -5.23
C THR A 10 -11.61 5.71 -6.27
N GLN A 11 -11.66 4.45 -5.86
CA GLN A 11 -12.30 3.37 -6.61
C GLN A 11 -13.77 3.31 -6.23
N GLU A 12 -14.66 3.39 -7.22
CA GLU A 12 -16.10 3.16 -7.02
C GLU A 12 -16.37 1.72 -6.57
N ALA A 13 -17.55 1.48 -6.00
CA ALA A 13 -17.93 0.16 -5.49
C ALA A 13 -17.82 -0.91 -6.58
N GLU A 14 -17.37 -2.11 -6.20
CA GLU A 14 -17.20 -3.26 -7.10
C GLU A 14 -16.26 -3.03 -8.30
N SER A 15 -15.42 -1.99 -8.25
CA SER A 15 -14.44 -1.72 -9.31
C SER A 15 -13.10 -2.42 -9.09
N SER A 16 -12.32 -2.56 -10.17
CA SER A 16 -10.98 -3.16 -10.13
C SER A 16 -9.94 -2.24 -10.78
N VAL A 17 -8.72 -2.23 -10.24
CA VAL A 17 -7.57 -1.57 -10.86
C VAL A 17 -6.33 -2.47 -10.83
N LEU A 18 -5.53 -2.42 -11.90
CA LEU A 18 -4.25 -3.10 -12.02
C LEU A 18 -3.16 -2.08 -12.38
N PHE A 19 -2.10 -2.06 -11.58
CA PHE A 19 -0.85 -1.39 -11.89
C PHE A 19 0.24 -2.45 -12.05
N GLU A 20 0.80 -2.57 -13.24
CA GLU A 20 1.79 -3.59 -13.56
C GLU A 20 3.04 -2.93 -14.17
N HIS A 21 4.24 -3.37 -13.74
CA HIS A 21 5.53 -2.91 -14.28
C HIS A 21 5.73 -1.39 -14.28
N CYS A 22 5.16 -0.70 -13.29
CA CYS A 22 5.25 0.75 -13.20
C CYS A 22 6.45 1.18 -12.36
N SER A 23 7.17 2.23 -12.79
CA SER A 23 8.30 2.80 -12.04
C SER A 23 8.16 4.32 -11.84
N ALA A 24 8.63 4.82 -10.70
CA ALA A 24 8.54 6.23 -10.33
C ALA A 24 9.62 6.64 -9.31
N GLN A 25 9.72 7.94 -9.03
CA GLN A 25 10.43 8.41 -7.84
C GLN A 25 9.65 8.09 -6.54
N PHE A 26 8.34 8.28 -6.57
CA PHE A 26 7.40 8.00 -5.49
C PHE A 26 6.17 7.30 -6.07
N GLY A 27 5.64 6.28 -5.39
CA GLY A 27 4.41 5.62 -5.83
C GLY A 27 4.58 4.97 -7.21
N GLY A 28 5.33 3.87 -7.28
CA GLY A 28 5.63 3.19 -8.53
C GLY A 28 4.36 2.88 -9.31
N GLY A 29 3.34 2.30 -8.67
CA GLY A 29 1.99 2.16 -9.22
C GLY A 29 1.17 3.44 -9.07
N LEU A 30 0.96 3.89 -7.83
CA LEU A 30 0.09 5.02 -7.49
C LEU A 30 0.80 6.03 -6.58
N PHE A 31 0.81 7.29 -6.99
CA PHE A 31 1.19 8.44 -6.17
C PHE A 31 0.02 9.40 -6.00
N THR A 32 -0.48 9.56 -4.77
CA THR A 32 -1.76 10.25 -4.51
C THR A 32 -1.77 10.91 -3.13
N GLN A 33 -2.67 11.89 -2.90
CA GLN A 33 -2.87 12.44 -1.56
C GLN A 33 -3.50 11.41 -0.63
N SER A 34 -4.62 10.81 -1.06
CA SER A 34 -5.34 9.74 -0.37
C SER A 34 -5.73 8.64 -1.34
N TYR A 35 -5.98 7.44 -0.81
CA TYR A 35 -6.50 6.33 -1.59
C TYR A 35 -7.72 5.74 -0.88
N GLN A 36 -8.82 5.58 -1.60
CA GLN A 36 -10.05 5.00 -1.08
C GLN A 36 -10.56 3.89 -2.00
N GLN A 37 -10.87 2.76 -1.39
CA GLN A 37 -11.59 1.66 -1.98
C GLN A 37 -13.02 1.67 -1.45
N GLU A 38 -14.01 1.93 -2.30
CA GLU A 38 -15.41 1.69 -1.95
C GLU A 38 -15.70 0.17 -1.86
N PRO A 39 -16.83 -0.25 -1.26
CA PRO A 39 -17.09 -1.65 -0.94
C PRO A 39 -16.94 -2.60 -2.13
N GLY A 40 -16.33 -3.76 -1.88
CA GLY A 40 -16.17 -4.83 -2.87
C GLY A 40 -15.17 -4.51 -3.99
N SER A 41 -14.41 -3.42 -3.90
CA SER A 41 -13.41 -3.08 -4.91
C SER A 41 -12.12 -3.91 -4.77
N SER A 42 -11.35 -4.02 -5.84
CA SER A 42 -10.10 -4.77 -5.89
C SER A 42 -8.96 -3.95 -6.49
N ALA A 43 -7.76 -4.15 -5.98
CA ALA A 43 -6.56 -3.53 -6.52
C ALA A 43 -5.39 -4.49 -6.53
N VAL A 44 -4.64 -4.47 -7.63
CA VAL A 44 -3.41 -5.23 -7.81
C VAL A 44 -2.29 -4.28 -8.21
N PHE A 45 -1.18 -4.38 -7.49
CA PHE A 45 0.08 -3.72 -7.78
C PHE A 45 1.14 -4.80 -7.98
N GLU A 46 1.61 -4.94 -9.20
CA GLU A 46 2.52 -6.01 -9.59
C GLU A 46 3.79 -5.42 -10.21
N ASN A 47 4.96 -5.83 -9.71
CA ASN A 47 6.26 -5.38 -10.20
C ASN A 47 6.41 -3.85 -10.24
N CYS A 48 5.79 -3.15 -9.28
CA CYS A 48 5.85 -1.69 -9.19
C CYS A 48 7.02 -1.22 -8.31
N MET A 49 7.80 -0.24 -8.79
CA MET A 49 9.05 0.18 -8.17
C MET A 49 9.08 1.70 -7.93
N ALA A 50 9.57 2.11 -6.76
CA ALA A 50 9.80 3.51 -6.44
C ALA A 50 11.25 3.74 -6.01
N ALA A 51 11.89 4.80 -6.51
CA ALA A 51 13.25 5.16 -6.12
C ALA A 51 13.34 5.66 -4.66
N MET A 52 12.22 6.07 -4.06
CA MET A 52 12.16 6.54 -2.67
C MET A 52 11.09 5.80 -1.87
N ASN A 53 9.83 6.22 -1.93
CA ASN A 53 8.80 5.71 -1.04
C ASN A 53 7.66 5.07 -1.84
N GLY A 54 7.13 3.95 -1.33
CA GLY A 54 5.90 3.34 -1.83
C GLY A 54 6.07 2.72 -3.22
N GLY A 55 6.57 1.49 -3.30
CA GLY A 55 6.79 0.83 -4.60
C GLY A 55 5.47 0.60 -5.33
N GLY A 56 4.44 0.10 -4.63
CA GLY A 56 3.06 0.07 -5.10
C GLY A 56 2.39 1.44 -4.95
N VAL A 57 2.19 1.87 -3.70
CA VAL A 57 1.45 3.09 -3.34
C VAL A 57 2.30 4.00 -2.46
N CYS A 58 2.37 5.28 -2.80
CA CYS A 58 2.89 6.33 -1.92
C CYS A 58 1.81 7.39 -1.66
N LEU A 59 1.47 7.58 -0.39
CA LEU A 59 0.54 8.61 0.06
C LEU A 59 1.29 9.90 0.44
N GLN A 60 0.71 11.06 0.18
CA GLN A 60 1.33 12.35 0.50
C GLN A 60 0.84 12.96 1.82
N SER A 61 -0.48 12.93 2.06
CA SER A 61 -1.08 13.70 3.15
C SER A 61 -2.42 13.15 3.64
N GLY A 62 -2.95 12.10 3.01
CA GLY A 62 -4.15 11.39 3.39
C GLY A 62 -3.87 9.90 3.60
N GLY A 63 -4.84 9.19 4.13
CA GLY A 63 -4.74 7.75 4.39
C GLY A 63 -5.06 6.87 3.19
N PHE A 64 -4.84 5.57 3.38
CA PHE A 64 -5.44 4.53 2.56
C PHE A 64 -6.59 3.92 3.35
N ARG A 65 -7.81 4.04 2.82
CA ARG A 65 -9.00 3.39 3.35
C ARG A 65 -9.38 2.23 2.43
N GLN A 66 -9.17 1.01 2.93
CA GLN A 66 -9.63 -0.21 2.27
C GLN A 66 -11.04 -0.52 2.79
N GLY A 67 -12.05 -0.24 1.96
CA GLY A 67 -13.45 -0.41 2.32
C GLY A 67 -13.88 -1.87 2.54
N PRO A 68 -15.13 -2.09 2.96
CA PRO A 68 -15.61 -3.40 3.34
C PRO A 68 -15.60 -4.38 2.18
N ASN A 69 -15.21 -5.63 2.46
CA ASN A 69 -15.10 -6.70 1.47
C ASN A 69 -14.18 -6.38 0.28
N SER A 70 -13.32 -5.37 0.38
CA SER A 70 -12.38 -5.00 -0.68
C SER A 70 -11.08 -5.79 -0.59
N SER A 71 -10.32 -5.86 -1.68
CA SER A 71 -9.03 -6.55 -1.72
C SER A 71 -7.91 -5.67 -2.26
N ALA A 72 -6.71 -5.83 -1.71
CA ALA A 72 -5.51 -5.15 -2.17
C ALA A 72 -4.33 -6.13 -2.19
N HIS A 73 -3.72 -6.30 -3.35
CA HIS A 73 -2.60 -7.22 -3.56
C HIS A 73 -1.38 -6.47 -4.07
N PHE A 74 -0.27 -6.62 -3.36
CA PHE A 74 1.03 -6.06 -3.71
C PHE A 74 1.99 -7.21 -3.95
N ARG A 75 2.48 -7.36 -5.18
CA ARG A 75 3.37 -8.44 -5.60
C ARG A 75 4.66 -7.87 -6.17
N SER A 76 5.78 -8.26 -5.58
CA SER A 76 7.12 -7.92 -6.07
C SER A 76 7.32 -6.40 -6.22
N CYS A 77 6.73 -5.63 -5.32
CA CYS A 77 6.90 -4.18 -5.29
C CYS A 77 8.15 -3.80 -4.48
N ALA A 78 8.86 -2.75 -4.89
CA ALA A 78 10.13 -2.36 -4.27
C ALA A 78 10.27 -0.85 -4.06
N ALA A 79 10.85 -0.44 -2.93
CA ALA A 79 11.15 0.96 -2.62
C ALA A 79 12.31 1.11 -1.60
N VAL A 80 12.66 2.34 -1.23
CA VAL A 80 13.54 2.57 -0.05
C VAL A 80 12.76 2.33 1.24
N ARG A 81 11.53 2.84 1.32
CA ARG A 81 10.58 2.58 2.42
C ARG A 81 9.22 2.18 1.88
N GLY A 82 8.63 1.13 2.44
CA GLY A 82 7.31 0.68 2.03
C GLY A 82 7.32 0.11 0.61
N GLY A 83 7.90 -1.08 0.41
CA GLY A 83 7.98 -1.68 -0.92
C GLY A 83 6.60 -1.85 -1.55
N GLY A 84 5.60 -2.30 -0.80
CA GLY A 84 4.19 -2.23 -1.20
C GLY A 84 3.60 -0.82 -1.00
N ILE A 85 3.47 -0.38 0.26
CA ILE A 85 2.82 0.88 0.62
C ILE A 85 3.70 1.71 1.53
N PHE A 86 3.76 3.02 1.27
CA PHE A 86 4.25 4.03 2.20
C PHE A 86 3.12 4.97 2.66
N VAL A 87 2.95 5.09 3.97
CA VAL A 87 2.03 6.02 4.65
C VAL A 87 2.84 7.00 5.53
N PRO A 88 2.75 8.32 5.30
CA PRO A 88 3.48 9.30 6.09
C PRO A 88 2.90 9.45 7.50
N GLN A 89 3.60 10.22 8.34
CA GLN A 89 3.12 10.61 9.66
C GLN A 89 1.74 11.27 9.60
N ASP A 90 0.97 11.15 10.69
CA ASP A 90 -0.38 11.71 10.89
C ASP A 90 -1.45 11.19 9.92
N ASN A 91 -1.12 10.12 9.17
CA ASN A 91 -2.02 9.43 8.26
C ASN A 91 -2.26 7.99 8.70
N SER A 92 -3.11 7.27 7.99
CA SER A 92 -3.46 5.91 8.39
C SER A 92 -3.67 4.99 7.20
N TYR A 93 -3.31 3.73 7.38
CA TYR A 93 -3.87 2.64 6.59
C TYR A 93 -4.96 1.97 7.42
N GLN A 94 -6.21 2.12 6.99
CA GLN A 94 -7.39 1.58 7.65
C GLN A 94 -7.95 0.46 6.79
N GLN A 95 -8.06 -0.72 7.38
CA GLN A 95 -8.65 -1.90 6.77
C GLN A 95 -10.01 -2.18 7.42
N GLU A 96 -11.09 -2.09 6.65
CA GLU A 96 -12.47 -2.32 7.14
C GLU A 96 -12.87 -3.79 7.12
N SER A 97 -13.99 -4.10 7.79
CA SER A 97 -14.51 -5.46 7.91
C SER A 97 -14.73 -6.17 6.56
N GLY A 98 -14.45 -7.47 6.52
CA GLY A 98 -14.55 -8.34 5.36
C GLY A 98 -13.39 -8.22 4.35
N SER A 99 -12.49 -7.26 4.52
CA SER A 99 -11.45 -6.98 3.53
C SER A 99 -10.17 -7.81 3.71
N SER A 100 -9.36 -7.87 2.65
CA SER A 100 -8.11 -8.65 2.60
C SER A 100 -6.96 -7.88 1.97
N ALA A 101 -5.78 -7.90 2.60
CA ALA A 101 -4.57 -7.32 2.04
C ALA A 101 -3.44 -8.35 1.99
N VAL A 102 -2.77 -8.45 0.84
CA VAL A 102 -1.67 -9.38 0.65
C VAL A 102 -0.45 -8.63 0.13
N PHE A 103 0.67 -8.79 0.82
CA PHE A 103 1.98 -8.30 0.42
C PHE A 103 2.86 -9.51 0.17
N GLN A 104 3.27 -9.73 -1.08
CA GLN A 104 4.02 -10.89 -1.50
C GLN A 104 5.31 -10.46 -2.19
N HIS A 105 6.45 -10.92 -1.66
CA HIS A 105 7.77 -10.65 -2.20
C HIS A 105 8.10 -9.16 -2.37
N CYS A 106 7.50 -8.30 -1.54
CA CYS A 106 7.80 -6.87 -1.56
C CYS A 106 9.07 -6.56 -0.76
N THR A 107 9.92 -5.68 -1.28
CA THR A 107 11.25 -5.43 -0.71
C THR A 107 11.48 -3.95 -0.42
N ALA A 108 12.21 -3.65 0.65
CA ALA A 108 12.64 -2.28 0.97
C ALA A 108 14.14 -2.20 1.28
N THR A 109 14.84 -1.16 0.81
CA THR A 109 16.27 -1.01 1.18
C THR A 109 16.49 -0.40 2.57
N GLN A 110 15.44 0.11 3.23
CA GLN A 110 15.50 0.55 4.62
C GLN A 110 14.49 -0.16 5.51
N ARG A 111 13.18 0.06 5.31
CA ARG A 111 12.14 -0.41 6.24
C ARG A 111 10.84 -0.78 5.54
N GLY A 112 10.19 -1.83 6.04
CA GLY A 112 8.84 -2.21 5.64
C GLY A 112 8.76 -2.68 4.20
N GLY A 113 9.23 -3.91 3.92
CA GLY A 113 9.18 -4.50 2.58
C GLY A 113 7.79 -4.49 1.97
N GLY A 114 6.77 -4.90 2.71
CA GLY A 114 5.36 -4.77 2.33
C GLY A 114 4.77 -3.41 2.69
N LEU A 115 4.82 -3.04 3.98
CA LEU A 115 4.15 -1.85 4.50
C LEU A 115 5.10 -1.02 5.35
N PHE A 116 5.14 0.28 5.11
CA PHE A 116 5.74 1.26 6.02
C PHE A 116 4.70 2.32 6.35
N THR A 117 4.33 2.47 7.62
CA THR A 117 3.50 3.57 8.12
C THR A 117 4.16 4.28 9.30
N GLU A 118 4.40 5.58 9.13
CA GLU A 118 4.77 6.50 10.22
C GLU A 118 3.55 7.03 10.99
N GLY A 119 2.35 6.75 10.49
CA GLY A 119 1.09 7.07 11.13
C GLY A 119 0.52 5.87 11.88
N SER A 120 -0.75 5.54 11.62
CA SER A 120 -1.39 4.35 12.19
C SER A 120 -1.69 3.27 11.14
N PHE A 121 -1.79 2.04 11.60
CA PHE A 121 -2.41 0.92 10.89
C PHE A 121 -3.56 0.41 11.74
N SER A 122 -4.75 0.27 11.19
CA SER A 122 -5.90 -0.33 11.89
C SER A 122 -6.54 -1.41 11.05
N GLN A 123 -6.98 -2.47 11.73
CA GLN A 123 -7.61 -3.63 11.12
C GLN A 123 -8.92 -3.96 11.83
N GLU A 124 -10.04 -3.79 11.13
CA GLU A 124 -11.37 -4.10 11.65
C GLU A 124 -11.78 -5.53 11.28
N GLY A 125 -12.05 -6.35 12.30
CA GLY A 125 -12.45 -7.75 12.12
C GLY A 125 -13.91 -7.91 11.66
N PRO A 126 -14.23 -8.96 10.87
CA PRO A 126 -13.32 -9.98 10.37
C PRO A 126 -12.55 -9.48 9.14
N SER A 127 -11.22 -9.45 9.15
CA SER A 127 -10.38 -9.08 7.99
C SER A 127 -9.04 -9.79 8.05
N THR A 128 -8.25 -9.72 6.97
CA THR A 128 -6.95 -10.40 6.87
C THR A 128 -5.87 -9.48 6.30
N VAL A 129 -4.67 -9.58 6.87
CA VAL A 129 -3.44 -9.04 6.27
C VAL A 129 -2.39 -10.14 6.25
N VAL A 130 -1.81 -10.39 5.08
CA VAL A 130 -0.78 -11.41 4.88
C VAL A 130 0.49 -10.74 4.36
N PHE A 131 1.62 -11.02 5.01
CA PHE A 131 2.94 -10.68 4.52
C PHE A 131 3.70 -11.98 4.23
N GLU A 132 4.01 -12.23 2.96
CA GLU A 132 4.68 -13.44 2.49
C GLU A 132 5.97 -13.09 1.74
N GLY A 133 7.11 -13.57 2.24
CA GLY A 133 8.40 -13.38 1.56
C GLY A 133 8.83 -11.92 1.39
N CYS A 134 8.27 -10.99 2.18
CA CYS A 134 8.69 -9.59 2.18
C CYS A 134 10.00 -9.41 2.98
N THR A 135 10.86 -8.50 2.53
CA THR A 135 12.16 -8.25 3.16
C THR A 135 12.50 -6.76 3.22
N ALA A 136 13.36 -6.39 4.17
CA ALA A 136 14.00 -5.09 4.18
C ALA A 136 15.45 -5.23 4.64
N ASP A 137 16.36 -4.46 4.04
CA ASP A 137 17.80 -4.53 4.38
C ASP A 137 18.10 -3.93 5.76
N GLY A 138 17.29 -2.96 6.21
CA GLY A 138 17.36 -2.40 7.56
C GLY A 138 16.51 -3.21 8.54
N ASP A 139 15.63 -2.52 9.27
CA ASP A 139 14.71 -3.12 10.24
C ASP A 139 13.28 -3.26 9.67
N ALA A 140 12.47 -4.08 10.34
CA ALA A 140 11.08 -4.34 9.98
C ALA A 140 10.92 -4.91 8.54
N GLY A 141 11.42 -6.13 8.35
CA GLY A 141 11.49 -6.81 7.05
C GLY A 141 10.17 -6.79 6.27
N CYS A 142 9.08 -7.22 6.88
CA CYS A 142 7.77 -7.22 6.22
C CYS A 142 7.00 -5.91 6.39
N ALA A 143 6.88 -5.43 7.63
CA ALA A 143 6.04 -4.28 7.93
C ALA A 143 6.59 -3.47 9.10
N TYR A 144 6.59 -2.16 8.94
CA TYR A 144 6.82 -1.19 10.01
C TYR A 144 5.53 -0.39 10.21
N ALA A 145 4.98 -0.38 11.42
CA ALA A 145 3.87 0.49 11.80
C ALA A 145 4.20 1.20 13.11
N ARG A 146 4.15 2.53 13.09
CA ARG A 146 4.45 3.35 14.27
C ARG A 146 3.37 3.24 15.34
N ASN A 147 2.11 3.20 14.92
CA ASN A 147 0.95 3.01 15.79
C ASN A 147 0.07 1.91 15.19
N VAL A 148 -0.43 1.02 16.06
CA VAL A 148 -1.34 -0.08 15.72
C VAL A 148 -2.48 -0.08 16.72
#